data_AF-A0A433WUF9-F1
#
_entry.id   AF-A0A433WUF9-F1
#
_cell.length_a   1.000
_cell.length_b   1.000
_cell.length_c   1.000
_cell.angle_alpha   90.00
_cell.angle_beta   90.00
_cell.angle_gamma   90.00
#
_symmetry.space_group_name_H-M   'P 1'
#
loop_
_entity.id
_entity.type
_entity.pdbx_description
1 polymer ?
#
loop_
_entity_poly.entity_id
_entity_poly.type
_entity_poly.pdbx_seq_one_letter_code
_entity_poly.pdbx_strand_id
1 'polypeptide(L)'
;MAAYERYIAEDGLPRIVRPPTAKPLNRHPLLQDKVRGIWYPCLVGKVPHYPATREEYEEVQVASSKRIKRLVELKKWGCQGVPPGWAGKKKLLAKIRREGAERADRIVKKMIEEGITTDEGAMADVALAAAVEIVITKDTAPPTEHEARPTSRYLYSPRDRLSAIKTVLEFTKTKPVVKTEAQLSVAEAWLDRISE
;
A
#
# COMPACT_ATOMS: atom_id res chain seq x y z
N MET A 1 9.29 -1.80 40.26
CA MET A 1 8.17 -1.46 39.36
C MET A 1 8.59 -0.28 38.52
N ALA A 2 8.66 -0.40 37.19
CA ALA A 2 9.03 0.73 36.34
C ALA A 2 7.89 1.76 36.32
N ALA A 3 8.17 2.97 36.78
CA ALA A 3 7.18 4.05 36.84
C ALA A 3 6.83 4.50 35.42
N TYR A 4 5.53 4.59 35.13
CA TYR A 4 5.03 5.15 33.88
C TYR A 4 4.69 6.63 34.12
N GLU A 5 5.39 7.53 33.43
CA GLU A 5 5.10 8.96 33.50
C GLU A 5 3.95 9.32 32.54
N ARG A 6 2.97 10.07 33.05
CA ARG A 6 1.88 10.63 32.26
C ARG A 6 2.26 12.05 31.86
N TYR A 7 2.13 12.39 30.58
CA TYR A 7 2.32 13.75 30.09
C TYR A 7 1.19 14.13 29.13
N ILE A 8 0.90 15.42 29.05
CA ILE A 8 -0.01 15.97 28.03
C ILE A 8 0.87 16.30 26.83
N ALA A 9 0.63 15.62 25.70
CA ALA A 9 1.33 15.92 24.46
C ALA A 9 0.85 17.25 23.87
N GLU A 10 1.62 17.82 22.93
CA GLU A 10 1.32 19.10 22.26
C GLU A 10 -0.06 19.14 21.59
N ASP A 11 -0.66 17.97 21.30
CA ASP A 11 -2.01 17.81 20.78
C ASP A 11 -3.12 17.88 21.85
N GLY A 12 -2.77 18.18 23.10
CA GLY A 12 -3.66 18.29 24.26
C GLY A 12 -4.11 16.95 24.84
N LEU A 13 -3.52 15.82 24.39
CA LEU A 13 -3.96 14.49 24.80
C LEU A 13 -3.03 13.86 25.84
N PRO A 14 -3.58 13.19 26.87
CA PRO A 14 -2.77 12.46 27.84
C PRO A 14 -2.12 11.24 27.17
N ARG A 15 -0.79 11.17 27.27
CA ARG A 15 0.03 10.04 26.82
C ARG A 15 0.78 9.46 28.00
N ILE A 16 1.12 8.18 27.88
CA ILE A 16 1.89 7.43 28.87
C ILE A 16 3.25 7.14 28.23
N VAL A 17 4.33 7.67 28.79
CA VAL A 17 5.69 7.29 28.41
C VAL A 17 5.94 5.89 28.94
N ARG A 18 6.25 4.96 28.03
CA ARG A 18 6.66 3.61 28.44
C ARG A 18 8.17 3.58 28.60
N PRO A 19 8.68 2.96 29.67
CA PRO A 19 10.10 2.64 29.74
C PRO A 19 10.45 1.68 28.59
N PRO A 20 11.65 1.81 28.00
CA PRO A 20 12.06 1.04 26.83
C PRO A 20 12.10 -0.48 27.07
N THR A 21 12.09 -0.91 28.33
CA THR A 21 12.10 -2.33 28.76
C THR A 21 10.72 -2.93 28.97
N ALA A 22 9.62 -2.20 28.72
CA ALA A 22 8.27 -2.70 28.92
C ALA A 22 7.90 -3.79 27.91
N LYS A 23 7.53 -4.98 28.38
CA LYS A 23 6.96 -6.06 27.56
C LYS A 23 5.72 -5.55 26.78
N PRO A 24 5.46 -6.06 25.56
CA PRO A 24 4.25 -5.70 24.81
C PRO A 24 3.00 -5.99 25.65
N LEU A 25 2.03 -5.08 25.62
CA LEU A 25 0.80 -5.21 26.41
C LEU A 25 -0.04 -6.37 25.88
N ASN A 26 0.18 -7.55 26.42
CA ASN A 26 -0.89 -8.54 26.52
C ASN A 26 -1.95 -7.95 27.47
N ARG A 27 -3.23 -8.11 27.11
CA ARG A 27 -4.36 -7.69 27.95
C ARG A 27 -4.17 -8.29 29.36
N HIS A 28 -4.34 -7.48 30.41
CA HIS A 28 -4.16 -7.93 31.80
C HIS A 28 -4.93 -9.24 32.02
N PRO A 29 -4.39 -10.25 32.73
CA PRO A 29 -5.02 -11.57 32.87
C PRO A 29 -6.51 -11.49 33.28
N LEU A 30 -6.82 -10.64 34.27
CA LEU A 30 -8.19 -10.41 34.74
C LEU A 30 -9.17 -9.79 33.72
N LEU A 31 -8.65 -9.26 32.61
CA LEU A 31 -9.43 -8.65 31.52
C LEU A 31 -9.58 -9.58 30.30
N GLN A 32 -8.94 -10.76 30.28
CA GLN A 32 -8.93 -11.63 29.10
C GLN A 32 -10.33 -12.20 28.83
N ASP A 33 -10.98 -12.73 29.87
CA ASP A 33 -12.32 -13.35 29.77
C ASP A 33 -13.48 -12.36 29.85
N LYS A 34 -13.18 -11.06 30.01
CA LYS A 34 -14.18 -10.00 30.18
C LYS A 34 -14.52 -9.35 28.83
N VAL A 35 -15.82 -9.17 28.62
CA VAL A 35 -16.39 -8.52 27.43
C VAL A 35 -15.89 -7.08 27.34
N ARG A 36 -15.54 -6.63 26.13
CA ARG A 36 -15.06 -5.27 25.90
C ARG A 36 -16.19 -4.26 26.02
N GLY A 37 -15.88 -3.05 26.50
CA GLY A 37 -16.85 -1.95 26.55
C GLY A 37 -17.68 -1.89 27.84
N ILE A 38 -17.61 -2.90 28.70
CA ILE A 38 -18.33 -2.94 29.99
C ILE A 38 -17.38 -2.54 31.13
N TRP A 39 -17.87 -1.69 32.04
CA TRP A 39 -17.17 -1.37 33.29
C TRP A 39 -17.44 -2.45 34.35
N TYR A 40 -16.39 -2.92 35.00
CA TYR A 40 -16.41 -3.99 35.99
C TYR A 40 -15.86 -3.48 37.33
N PRO A 41 -16.73 -3.26 38.33
CA PRO A 41 -16.30 -2.79 39.66
C PRO A 41 -15.25 -3.71 40.30
N CYS A 42 -15.33 -5.02 40.04
CA CYS A 42 -14.43 -6.02 40.61
C CYS A 42 -12.97 -5.92 40.15
N LEU A 43 -12.67 -5.03 39.19
CA LEU A 43 -11.33 -4.79 38.65
C LEU A 43 -10.67 -3.52 39.21
N VAL A 44 -11.44 -2.68 39.92
CA VAL A 44 -10.92 -1.46 40.57
C VAL A 44 -9.84 -1.84 41.57
N GLY A 45 -8.68 -1.18 41.48
CA GLY A 45 -7.50 -1.47 42.32
C GLY A 45 -6.75 -2.77 41.98
N LYS A 46 -7.33 -3.67 41.19
CA LYS A 46 -6.67 -4.92 40.75
C LYS A 46 -5.98 -4.80 39.40
N VAL A 47 -6.57 -4.04 38.49
CA VAL A 47 -6.00 -3.77 37.17
C VAL A 47 -5.34 -2.38 37.18
N PRO A 48 -4.05 -2.27 36.82
CA PRO A 48 -3.38 -0.98 36.75
C PRO A 48 -4.12 0.00 35.83
N HIS A 49 -4.36 1.22 36.32
CA HIS A 49 -5.04 2.31 35.60
C HIS A 49 -6.49 2.01 35.16
N TYR A 50 -7.14 1.03 35.79
CA TYR A 50 -8.57 0.83 35.59
C TYR A 50 -9.38 1.93 36.30
N PRO A 51 -10.38 2.54 35.64
CA PRO A 51 -11.18 3.62 36.23
C PRO A 51 -11.86 3.20 37.52
N ALA A 52 -11.79 4.05 38.55
CA ALA A 52 -12.31 3.76 39.88
C ALA A 52 -13.84 3.88 39.92
N THR A 53 -14.39 4.76 39.11
CA THR A 53 -15.83 4.96 38.97
C THR A 53 -16.32 4.65 37.55
N ARG A 54 -17.63 4.44 37.43
CA ARG A 54 -18.29 4.25 36.12
C ARG A 54 -18.17 5.49 35.25
N GLU A 55 -18.32 6.66 35.85
CA GLU A 55 -18.27 7.96 35.17
C GLU A 55 -16.89 8.18 34.54
N GLU A 56 -15.81 7.95 35.30
CA GLU A 56 -14.44 8.00 34.78
C GLU A 56 -14.23 7.02 33.61
N TYR A 57 -14.83 5.82 33.68
CA TYR A 57 -14.75 4.86 32.59
C TYR A 57 -15.45 5.36 31.32
N GLU A 58 -16.63 5.95 31.46
CA GLU A 58 -17.37 6.53 30.34
C GLU A 58 -16.61 7.73 29.72
N GLU A 59 -16.01 8.59 30.54
CA GLU A 59 -15.14 9.68 30.06
C GLU A 59 -13.94 9.17 29.26
N VAL A 60 -13.27 8.12 29.75
CA VAL A 60 -12.15 7.48 29.04
C VAL A 60 -12.61 6.87 27.71
N GLN A 61 -13.80 6.26 27.66
CA GLN A 61 -14.38 5.74 26.42
C GLN A 61 -14.68 6.86 25.42
N VAL A 62 -15.28 7.96 25.88
CA VAL A 62 -15.58 9.12 25.04
C VAL A 62 -14.28 9.76 24.52
N ALA A 63 -13.27 9.94 25.36
CA ALA A 63 -11.98 10.49 24.98
C ALA A 63 -11.26 9.59 23.96
N SER A 64 -11.28 8.27 24.15
CA SER A 64 -10.75 7.29 23.21
C SER A 64 -11.48 7.33 21.87
N SER A 65 -12.81 7.40 21.88
CA SER A 65 -13.64 7.52 20.66
C SER A 65 -13.33 8.82 19.89
N LYS A 66 -13.24 9.97 20.59
CA LYS A 66 -12.84 11.25 19.99
C LYS A 66 -11.44 11.17 19.36
N ARG A 67 -10.49 10.54 20.06
CA ARG A 67 -9.12 10.33 19.54
C ARG A 67 -9.12 9.49 18.26
N ILE A 68 -9.86 8.39 18.23
CA ILE A 68 -9.95 7.54 17.04
C ILE A 68 -10.56 8.31 15.87
N LYS A 69 -11.67 9.04 16.08
CA LYS A 69 -12.30 9.88 15.06
C LYS A 69 -11.30 10.89 14.47
N ARG A 70 -10.56 11.60 15.32
CA ARG A 70 -9.52 12.54 14.88
C ARG A 70 -8.40 11.86 14.08
N LEU A 71 -7.96 10.67 14.47
CA LEU A 71 -6.94 9.93 13.73
C LEU A 71 -7.45 9.40 12.38
N VAL A 72 -8.75 9.09 12.27
CA VAL A 72 -9.41 8.75 11.01
C VAL A 72 -9.50 9.98 10.10
N GLU A 73 -9.93 11.13 10.62
CA GLU A 73 -9.98 12.40 9.89
C GLU A 73 -8.60 12.80 9.35
N LEU A 74 -7.56 12.67 10.20
CA LEU A 74 -6.17 12.92 9.82
C LEU A 74 -5.58 11.84 8.88
N LYS A 75 -6.35 10.80 8.51
CA LYS A 75 -5.91 9.65 7.72
C LYS A 75 -4.67 8.93 8.29
N LYS A 76 -4.45 9.05 9.60
CA LYS A 76 -3.34 8.41 10.33
C LYS A 76 -3.77 7.10 11.00
N TRP A 77 -5.07 6.83 11.08
CA TRP A 77 -5.64 5.57 11.59
C TRP A 77 -5.94 4.61 10.42
N GLY A 78 -5.36 3.40 10.45
CA GLY A 78 -5.76 2.30 9.55
C GLY A 78 -4.84 1.99 8.37
N CYS A 79 -3.85 2.83 8.07
CA CYS A 79 -2.94 2.59 6.94
C CYS A 79 -1.63 1.93 7.42
N GLN A 80 -1.66 0.65 7.81
CA GLN A 80 -0.44 -0.12 8.10
C GLN A 80 0.34 -0.50 6.83
N GLY A 81 0.64 0.49 5.98
CA GLY A 81 1.25 0.28 4.66
C GLY A 81 0.30 -0.37 3.64
N VAL A 82 -1.01 -0.23 3.84
CA VAL A 82 -2.05 -0.84 3.02
C VAL A 82 -2.90 0.27 2.38
N PRO A 83 -3.28 0.17 1.09
CA PRO A 83 -4.11 1.17 0.42
C PRO A 83 -5.44 1.46 1.14
N PRO A 84 -6.01 2.66 0.98
CA PRO A 84 -7.33 2.99 1.52
C PRO A 84 -8.39 1.99 1.02
N GLY A 85 -9.30 1.57 1.91
CA GLY A 85 -10.31 0.53 1.61
C GLY A 85 -9.83 -0.92 1.82
N TRP A 86 -8.52 -1.13 2.05
CA TRP A 86 -7.92 -2.45 2.28
C TRP A 86 -7.48 -2.68 3.74
N ALA A 87 -7.88 -1.80 4.66
CA ALA A 87 -7.53 -1.89 6.08
C ALA A 87 -7.85 -3.29 6.65
N GLY A 88 -6.88 -3.90 7.33
CA GLY A 88 -7.00 -5.25 7.89
C GLY A 88 -6.81 -6.42 6.90
N LYS A 89 -6.75 -6.17 5.58
CA LYS A 89 -6.58 -7.19 4.52
C LYS A 89 -5.14 -7.36 4.03
N LYS A 90 -4.13 -7.07 4.87
CA LYS A 90 -2.71 -7.10 4.49
C LYS A 90 -2.26 -8.45 3.90
N LYS A 91 -2.70 -9.56 4.48
CA LYS A 91 -2.35 -10.92 4.00
C LYS A 91 -2.97 -11.22 2.62
N LEU A 92 -4.22 -10.80 2.39
CA LEU A 92 -4.91 -10.94 1.11
C LEU A 92 -4.18 -10.13 0.03
N LEU A 93 -3.83 -8.88 0.34
CA LEU A 93 -3.10 -7.99 -0.55
C LEU A 93 -1.72 -8.55 -0.94
N ALA A 94 -0.98 -9.09 0.02
CA ALA A 94 0.29 -9.74 -0.24
C ALA A 94 0.14 -10.97 -1.17
N LYS A 95 -0.93 -11.75 -0.99
CA LYS A 95 -1.24 -12.89 -1.86
C LYS A 95 -1.54 -12.43 -3.30
N ILE A 96 -2.40 -11.42 -3.47
CA ILE A 96 -2.77 -10.89 -4.78
C ILE A 96 -1.56 -10.32 -5.51
N ARG A 97 -0.70 -9.56 -4.81
CA ARG A 97 0.54 -9.03 -5.41
C ARG A 97 1.49 -10.13 -5.84
N ARG A 98 1.65 -11.18 -5.02
CA ARG A 98 2.50 -12.33 -5.38
C ARG A 98 1.99 -13.04 -6.64
N GLU A 99 0.68 -13.32 -6.70
CA GLU A 99 0.06 -13.95 -7.89
C GLU A 99 0.15 -13.04 -9.13
N GLY A 100 0.00 -11.72 -8.93
CA GLY A 100 0.20 -10.70 -9.96
C GLY A 100 1.62 -10.68 -10.52
N ALA A 101 2.62 -10.65 -9.64
CA ALA A 101 4.03 -10.64 -10.00
C ALA A 101 4.43 -11.90 -10.78
N GLU A 102 4.05 -13.09 -10.30
CA GLU A 102 4.30 -14.34 -11.02
C GLU A 102 3.67 -14.37 -12.42
N ARG A 103 2.48 -13.77 -12.57
CA ARG A 103 1.82 -13.65 -13.88
C ARG A 103 2.51 -12.62 -14.77
N ALA A 104 2.94 -11.50 -14.21
CA ALA A 104 3.66 -10.46 -14.92
C ALA A 104 5.00 -10.97 -15.46
N ASP A 105 5.78 -11.68 -14.64
CA ASP A 105 7.05 -12.28 -15.04
C ASP A 105 6.88 -13.24 -16.24
N ARG A 106 5.83 -14.07 -16.21
CA ARG A 106 5.50 -14.97 -17.34
C ARG A 106 5.16 -14.21 -18.62
N ILE A 107 4.50 -13.05 -18.50
CA ILE A 107 4.12 -12.23 -19.65
C ILE A 107 5.34 -11.52 -20.23
N VAL A 108 6.19 -10.95 -19.38
CA VAL A 108 7.43 -10.30 -19.82
C VAL A 108 8.34 -11.28 -20.53
N LYS A 109 8.52 -12.50 -20.00
CA LYS A 109 9.27 -13.57 -20.69
C LYS A 109 8.73 -13.86 -22.08
N LYS A 110 7.40 -13.98 -22.22
CA LYS A 110 6.76 -14.16 -23.52
C LYS A 110 6.94 -12.96 -24.45
N MET A 111 6.89 -11.73 -23.92
CA MET A 111 7.13 -10.52 -24.72
C MET A 111 8.56 -10.47 -25.27
N ILE A 112 9.54 -10.97 -24.52
CA ILE A 112 10.93 -11.09 -24.96
C ILE A 112 11.07 -12.22 -25.99
N GLU A 113 10.48 -13.39 -25.72
CA GLU A 113 10.47 -14.54 -26.65
C GLU A 113 9.82 -14.20 -28.00
N GLU A 114 8.74 -13.42 -28.00
CA GLU A 114 8.03 -12.95 -29.20
C GLU A 114 8.72 -11.75 -29.87
N GLY A 115 9.82 -11.23 -29.31
CA GLY A 115 10.57 -10.10 -29.86
C GLY A 115 9.84 -8.75 -29.78
N ILE A 116 8.81 -8.64 -28.94
CA ILE A 116 8.07 -7.39 -28.70
C ILE A 116 8.90 -6.40 -27.89
N THR A 117 9.81 -6.91 -27.05
CA THR A 117 10.71 -6.11 -26.20
C THR A 117 12.10 -6.70 -26.25
N THR A 118 13.13 -5.85 -26.25
CA THR A 118 14.54 -6.26 -26.17
C THR A 118 14.96 -6.51 -24.73
N ASP A 119 15.85 -7.47 -24.52
CA ASP A 119 16.53 -7.67 -23.23
C ASP A 119 17.53 -6.52 -23.00
N GLU A 120 17.03 -5.44 -22.39
CA GLU A 120 17.81 -4.26 -22.01
C GLU A 120 18.50 -4.46 -20.63
N GLY A 121 18.43 -5.67 -20.06
CA GLY A 121 19.07 -6.07 -18.81
C GLY A 121 18.12 -6.26 -17.62
N ALA A 122 18.62 -6.94 -16.59
CA ALA A 122 17.81 -7.42 -15.45
C ALA A 122 17.01 -6.32 -14.72
N MET A 123 17.50 -5.07 -14.68
CA MET A 123 16.79 -3.96 -14.02
C MET A 123 15.62 -3.45 -14.85
N ALA A 124 15.72 -3.49 -16.18
CA ALA A 124 14.65 -3.15 -17.10
C ALA A 124 13.52 -4.19 -17.02
N ASP A 125 13.87 -5.47 -16.97
CA ASP A 125 12.90 -6.56 -16.84
C ASP A 125 12.09 -6.46 -15.54
N VAL A 126 12.74 -6.16 -14.42
CA VAL A 126 12.07 -5.98 -13.13
C VAL A 126 11.12 -4.76 -13.17
N ALA A 127 11.55 -3.66 -13.79
CA ALA A 127 10.70 -2.47 -13.94
C ALA A 127 9.49 -2.76 -14.84
N LEU A 128 9.69 -3.50 -15.94
CA LEU A 128 8.63 -3.90 -16.85
C LEU A 128 7.66 -4.86 -16.18
N ALA A 129 8.15 -5.86 -15.45
CA ALA A 129 7.32 -6.81 -14.69
C ALA A 129 6.47 -6.09 -13.64
N ALA A 130 7.04 -5.13 -12.91
CA ALA A 130 6.28 -4.31 -11.95
C ALA A 130 5.19 -3.47 -12.62
N ALA A 131 5.48 -2.87 -13.79
CA ALA A 131 4.49 -2.13 -14.55
C ALA A 131 3.37 -3.05 -15.06
N VAL A 132 3.72 -4.21 -15.62
CA VAL A 132 2.78 -5.23 -16.10
C VAL A 132 1.91 -5.76 -14.95
N GLU A 133 2.48 -5.97 -13.75
CA GLU A 133 1.73 -6.35 -12.55
C GLU A 133 0.60 -5.34 -12.31
N ILE A 134 0.91 -4.04 -12.23
CA ILE A 134 -0.05 -2.97 -11.95
C ILE A 134 -1.16 -2.91 -13.02
N VAL A 135 -0.83 -3.21 -14.29
CA VAL A 135 -1.81 -3.22 -15.39
C VAL A 135 -2.79 -4.38 -15.25
N ILE A 136 -2.29 -5.56 -14.88
CA ILE A 136 -3.01 -6.84 -14.93
C ILE A 136 -3.74 -7.16 -13.64
N THR A 137 -3.21 -6.75 -12.49
CA THR A 137 -3.82 -6.97 -11.18
C THR A 137 -5.09 -6.13 -11.04
N LYS A 138 -6.19 -6.71 -11.53
CA LYS A 138 -7.55 -6.22 -11.33
C LYS A 138 -8.19 -7.08 -10.24
N ASP A 139 -8.67 -6.43 -9.18
CA ASP A 139 -9.45 -7.13 -8.15
C ASP A 139 -10.94 -7.24 -8.54
N THR A 140 -11.48 -6.30 -9.36
CA THR A 140 -12.84 -6.34 -9.95
C THR A 140 -12.97 -5.50 -11.26
N ALA A 141 -14.12 -5.59 -11.96
CA ALA A 141 -14.50 -4.77 -13.14
C ALA A 141 -14.63 -3.25 -12.82
N PRO A 142 -14.46 -2.30 -13.77
CA PRO A 142 -14.60 -0.84 -13.56
C PRO A 142 -15.96 -0.48 -12.93
N PRO A 143 -16.05 0.56 -12.07
CA PRO A 143 -17.30 0.89 -11.42
C PRO A 143 -18.22 1.60 -12.42
N THR A 144 -19.49 1.25 -12.45
CA THR A 144 -20.53 2.08 -13.09
C THR A 144 -20.68 3.39 -12.32
N GLU A 145 -21.10 4.46 -13.00
CA GLU A 145 -21.16 5.85 -12.50
C GLU A 145 -21.83 6.03 -11.12
N HIS A 146 -22.67 5.09 -10.69
CA HIS A 146 -23.37 5.12 -9.40
C HIS A 146 -22.59 4.55 -8.20
N GLU A 147 -21.41 3.94 -8.37
CA GLU A 147 -20.59 3.39 -7.26
C GLU A 147 -19.49 4.36 -6.75
N ALA A 148 -19.58 5.65 -7.10
CA ALA A 148 -18.61 6.68 -6.70
C ALA A 148 -18.71 7.08 -5.20
N ARG A 149 -18.32 6.18 -4.29
CA ARG A 149 -17.91 6.49 -2.91
C ARG A 149 -16.39 6.26 -2.75
N PRO A 150 -15.70 6.96 -1.81
CA PRO A 150 -14.24 7.00 -1.73
C PRO A 150 -13.61 5.75 -1.07
N THR A 151 -14.11 4.58 -1.44
CA THR A 151 -13.60 3.25 -1.08
C THR A 151 -13.28 2.53 -2.37
N SER A 152 -12.11 2.82 -2.95
CA SER A 152 -11.72 2.26 -4.24
C SER A 152 -11.67 0.74 -4.15
N ARG A 153 -12.54 0.07 -4.93
CA ARG A 153 -12.61 -1.39 -5.11
C ARG A 153 -11.41 -1.97 -5.90
N TYR A 154 -10.40 -1.14 -6.17
CA TYR A 154 -9.18 -1.49 -6.90
C TYR A 154 -7.96 -1.47 -5.98
N LEU A 155 -7.01 -2.36 -6.27
CA LEU A 155 -5.71 -2.39 -5.59
C LEU A 155 -4.86 -1.15 -5.93
N TYR A 156 -4.93 -0.69 -7.19
CA TYR A 156 -4.19 0.43 -7.74
C TYR A 156 -5.13 1.51 -8.27
N SER A 157 -4.75 2.78 -8.12
CA SER A 157 -5.58 3.90 -8.59
C SER A 157 -5.58 3.99 -10.13
N PRO A 158 -6.59 4.63 -10.75
CA PRO A 158 -6.59 4.85 -12.20
C PRO A 158 -5.34 5.57 -12.71
N ARG A 159 -4.80 6.52 -11.91
CA ARG A 159 -3.56 7.24 -12.22
C ARG A 159 -2.36 6.31 -12.28
N ASP A 160 -2.20 5.43 -11.28
CA ASP A 160 -1.09 4.48 -11.22
C ASP A 160 -1.13 3.51 -12.41
N ARG A 161 -2.34 3.05 -12.76
CA ARG A 161 -2.55 2.16 -13.90
C ARG A 161 -2.24 2.84 -15.23
N LEU A 162 -2.66 4.10 -15.43
CA LEU A 162 -2.31 4.86 -16.64
C LEU A 162 -0.80 5.08 -16.75
N SER A 163 -0.13 5.38 -15.64
CA SER A 163 1.33 5.50 -15.60
C SER A 163 2.01 4.18 -15.97
N ALA A 164 1.55 3.05 -15.42
CA ALA A 164 2.09 1.74 -15.73
C ALA A 164 1.88 1.35 -17.20
N ILE A 165 0.70 1.62 -17.77
CA ILE A 165 0.43 1.40 -19.21
C ILE A 165 1.42 2.22 -20.05
N LYS A 166 1.67 3.48 -19.69
CA LYS A 166 2.64 4.33 -20.40
C LYS A 166 4.04 3.72 -20.37
N THR A 167 4.49 3.25 -19.20
CA THR A 167 5.80 2.58 -19.06
C THR A 167 5.88 1.32 -19.91
N VAL A 168 4.88 0.44 -19.87
CA VAL A 168 4.85 -0.77 -20.73
C VAL A 168 4.93 -0.37 -22.20
N LEU A 169 4.18 0.66 -22.62
CA LEU A 169 4.22 1.15 -24.00
C LEU A 169 5.59 1.72 -24.40
N GLU A 170 6.30 2.38 -23.49
CA GLU A 170 7.67 2.87 -23.73
C GLU A 170 8.65 1.71 -23.97
N PHE A 171 8.50 0.59 -23.26
CA PHE A 171 9.30 -0.62 -23.48
C PHE A 171 8.94 -1.35 -24.79
N THR A 172 7.66 -1.37 -25.17
CA THR A 172 7.22 -2.03 -26.41
C THR A 172 7.40 -1.18 -27.66
N LYS A 173 7.48 0.15 -27.51
CA LYS A 173 7.82 1.04 -28.62
C LYS A 173 9.29 0.84 -28.87
N THR A 174 9.59 -0.09 -29.77
CA THR A 174 10.87 -0.17 -30.46
C THR A 174 11.38 1.24 -30.72
N LYS A 175 12.45 1.65 -30.02
CA LYS A 175 13.28 2.73 -30.56
C LYS A 175 13.63 2.25 -31.96
N PRO A 176 13.33 3.00 -33.03
CA PRO A 176 13.65 2.54 -34.36
C PRO A 176 15.18 2.43 -34.46
N VAL A 177 15.72 1.23 -34.26
CA VAL A 177 17.11 0.86 -34.54
C VAL A 177 17.41 1.08 -36.03
N VAL A 178 16.36 1.07 -36.86
CA VAL A 178 16.41 1.00 -38.33
C VAL A 178 16.40 2.37 -39.03
N LYS A 179 16.43 3.51 -38.32
CA LYS A 179 16.52 4.82 -39.01
C LYS A 179 17.92 5.16 -39.50
N THR A 180 18.98 4.62 -38.91
CA THR A 180 20.36 4.96 -39.28
C THR A 180 20.91 4.12 -40.43
N GLU A 181 20.66 2.81 -40.46
CA GLU A 181 21.18 1.94 -41.54
C GLU A 181 20.48 2.18 -42.88
N ALA A 182 19.16 2.37 -42.88
CA ALA A 182 18.40 2.65 -44.10
C ALA A 182 18.69 4.05 -44.69
N GLN A 183 19.17 5.00 -43.88
CA GLN A 183 19.59 6.32 -44.39
C GLN A 183 21.02 6.29 -44.94
N LEU A 184 21.92 5.49 -44.36
CA LEU A 184 23.28 5.31 -44.88
C LEU A 184 23.27 4.58 -46.22
N SER A 185 22.49 3.50 -46.37
CA SER A 185 22.44 2.76 -47.65
C SER A 185 21.84 3.59 -48.79
N VAL A 186 20.88 4.49 -48.48
CA VAL A 186 20.29 5.41 -49.47
C VAL A 186 21.26 6.56 -49.79
N ALA A 187 22.06 7.02 -48.82
CA ALA A 187 23.09 8.03 -49.05
C ALA A 187 24.26 7.47 -49.87
N GLU A 188 24.71 6.23 -49.60
CA GLU A 188 25.74 5.53 -50.37
C GLU A 188 25.28 5.27 -51.81
N ALA A 189 24.08 4.73 -52.00
CA ALA A 189 23.51 4.52 -53.33
C ALA A 189 23.25 5.82 -54.12
N TRP A 190 23.09 6.95 -53.45
CA TRP A 190 22.99 8.27 -54.08
C TRP A 190 24.36 8.85 -54.45
N LEU A 191 25.38 8.66 -53.60
CA LEU A 191 26.76 9.05 -53.89
C LEU A 191 27.30 8.29 -55.10
N ASP A 192 27.06 6.98 -55.18
CA ASP A 192 27.49 6.14 -56.32
C ASP A 192 26.88 6.63 -57.65
N ARG A 193 25.64 7.12 -57.64
CA ARG A 193 24.95 7.68 -58.82
C ARG A 193 25.48 9.03 -59.30
N ILE A 194 26.18 9.79 -58.46
CA ILE A 194 26.73 11.10 -58.81
C ILE A 194 28.20 10.99 -59.22
N SER A 195 28.86 9.89 -58.84
CA SER A 195 30.25 9.61 -59.24
C SER A 195 30.40 8.96 -60.62
N GLU A 196 29.31 8.52 -61.26
CA GLU A 196 29.24 8.14 -62.69
C GLU A 196 28.86 9.33 -63.57
#